data_AF-A0A4P9WW06-F1
#
_entry.id   AF-A0A4P9WW06-F1
#
_cell.length_a   1.000
_cell.length_b   1.000
_cell.length_c   1.000
_cell.angle_alpha   90.00
_cell.angle_beta   90.00
_cell.angle_gamma   90.00
#
_symmetry.space_group_name_H-M   'P 1'
#
loop_
_entity.id
_entity.type
_entity.pdbx_description
1 polymer ?
#
loop_
_entity_poly.entity_id
_entity_poly.type
_entity_poly.pdbx_seq_one_letter_code
_entity_poly.pdbx_strand_id
1 'polypeptide(L)'
;LVYLGIAQLVSTWLYIGLFLYTSEATSHRLREAYLRAVLRQDIAWFDTTGGGSTAVKIITDCRLVQDGTGEKVSLFALNVSAFVAALIVAFTQSWKLTLSVIYIVPLL
;
A
#
# COMPACT_ATOMS: atom_id res chain seq x y z
N LEU A 1 -20.45 -15.84 -18.02
CA LEU A 1 -19.14 -15.23 -18.37
C LEU A 1 -19.20 -13.71 -18.42
N VAL A 2 -20.10 -13.11 -19.21
CA VAL A 2 -20.22 -11.63 -19.33
C VAL A 2 -20.51 -10.94 -17.97
N TYR A 3 -21.50 -11.43 -17.21
CA TYR A 3 -21.82 -10.86 -15.88
C TYR A 3 -20.67 -10.93 -14.87
N LEU A 4 -19.93 -12.06 -14.85
CA LEU A 4 -18.75 -12.21 -13.99
C LEU A 4 -17.63 -11.24 -14.39
N GLY A 5 -17.44 -11.02 -15.70
CA GLY A 5 -16.47 -10.05 -16.21
C GLY A 5 -16.80 -8.62 -15.80
N ILE A 6 -18.06 -8.21 -15.92
CA ILE A 6 -18.52 -6.87 -15.51
C ILE A 6 -18.32 -6.68 -14.01
N ALA A 7 -18.72 -7.66 -13.20
CA ALA A 7 -18.55 -7.61 -11.75
C ALA A 7 -17.07 -7.48 -11.35
N GLN A 8 -16.19 -8.25 -11.98
CA GLN A 8 -14.75 -8.19 -11.71
C GLN A 8 -14.15 -6.84 -12.08
N LEU A 9 -14.55 -6.27 -13.22
CA LEU A 9 -14.05 -4.97 -13.67
C LEU A 9 -14.46 -3.87 -12.68
N VAL A 10 -15.74 -3.81 -12.30
CA VAL A 10 -16.26 -2.82 -11.36
C VAL A 10 -15.60 -2.97 -9.98
N SER A 11 -15.48 -4.20 -9.48
CA SER A 11 -14.83 -4.49 -8.20
C SER A 11 -13.37 -4.05 -8.19
N THR A 12 -12.62 -4.37 -9.25
CA THR A 12 -11.20 -4.00 -9.37
C THR A 12 -11.02 -2.49 -9.47
N TRP A 13 -11.89 -1.82 -10.23
CA TRP A 13 -11.84 -0.36 -10.38
C TRP A 13 -12.13 0.36 -9.06
N LEU A 14 -13.16 -0.08 -8.33
CA LEU A 14 -13.47 0.43 -6.99
C LEU A 14 -12.32 0.16 -6.00
N TYR A 15 -11.77 -1.06 -6.01
CA TYR A 15 -10.67 -1.46 -5.16
C TYR A 15 -9.45 -0.54 -5.33
N ILE A 16 -8.99 -0.36 -6.58
CA ILE A 16 -7.84 0.50 -6.89
C ILE A 16 -8.16 1.96 -6.57
N GLY A 17 -9.36 2.44 -6.93
CA GLY A 17 -9.78 3.81 -6.67
C GLY A 17 -9.82 4.17 -5.18
N LEU A 18 -10.36 3.29 -4.34
CA LEU A 18 -10.42 3.49 -2.88
C LEU A 18 -9.02 3.51 -2.25
N PHE A 19 -8.11 2.65 -2.71
CA PHE A 19 -6.72 2.63 -2.23
C PHE A 19 -5.96 3.88 -2.65
N LEU A 20 -6.13 4.33 -3.90
CA LEU A 20 -5.53 5.58 -4.38
C LEU A 20 -6.02 6.78 -3.56
N TYR A 21 -7.34 6.90 -3.37
CA TYR A 21 -7.91 7.97 -2.54
C TYR A 21 -7.36 7.96 -1.10
N THR A 22 -7.26 6.77 -0.50
CA THR A 22 -6.72 6.61 0.87
C THR A 22 -5.25 7.01 0.94
N SER A 23 -4.46 6.68 -0.09
CA SER A 23 -3.05 7.05 -0.16
C SER A 23 -2.85 8.57 -0.28
N GLU A 24 -3.70 9.23 -1.06
CA GLU A 24 -3.68 10.68 -1.23
C GLU A 24 -4.08 11.39 0.07
N ALA A 25 -5.16 10.94 0.72
CA ALA A 25 -5.59 11.48 2.02
C ALA A 25 -4.51 11.34 3.10
N THR A 26 -3.77 10.23 3.08
CA THR A 26 -2.66 9.99 4.00
C THR A 26 -1.48 10.92 3.73
N SER A 27 -1.13 11.13 2.45
CA SER A 27 -0.09 12.08 2.02
C SER A 27 -0.42 13.51 2.45
N HIS A 28 -1.68 13.94 2.30
CA HIS A 28 -2.14 15.25 2.76
C HIS A 28 -1.98 15.45 4.27
N ARG A 29 -2.42 14.49 5.07
CA ARG A 29 -2.28 14.54 6.54
C ARG A 29 -0.81 14.58 6.97
N LEU A 30 0.04 13.81 6.30
CA LEU A 30 1.47 13.79 6.58
C LEU A 30 2.09 15.15 6.29
N ARG A 31 1.76 15.76 5.14
CA ARG A 31 2.24 17.09 4.76
C ARG A 31 1.82 18.16 5.78
N GLU A 32 0.58 18.15 6.24
CA GLU A 32 0.10 19.08 7.27
C GLU A 32 0.84 18.91 8.61
N ALA A 33 1.00 17.66 9.06
CA ALA A 33 1.72 17.36 10.30
C ALA A 33 3.19 17.79 10.24
N TYR A 34 3.86 17.53 9.11
CA TYR A 34 5.25 17.93 8.88
C TYR A 34 5.40 19.45 8.82
N LEU A 35 4.51 20.16 8.10
CA LEU A 35 4.53 21.63 8.06
C LEU A 35 4.33 22.23 9.44
N ARG A 36 3.40 21.69 10.23
CA ARG A 36 3.18 22.13 11.62
C ARG A 36 4.39 21.87 12.51
N ALA A 37 5.11 20.78 12.31
CA ALA A 37 6.34 20.48 13.03
C ALA A 37 7.47 21.45 12.65
N VAL A 38 7.65 21.73 11.36
CA VAL A 38 8.67 22.67 10.87
C VAL A 38 8.42 24.09 11.37
N LEU A 39 7.17 24.55 11.41
CA LEU A 39 6.81 25.87 11.94
C LEU A 39 7.07 26.02 13.45
N ARG A 40 7.25 24.92 14.18
CA ARG A 40 7.57 24.92 15.62
C ARG A 40 9.07 24.81 15.90
N GLN A 41 9.90 24.69 14.87
CA GLN A 41 11.34 24.48 15.01
C GLN A 41 12.08 25.81 15.20
N ASP A 42 13.16 25.81 15.98
CA ASP A 42 13.96 27.01 16.27
C ASP A 42 14.71 27.58 15.05
N ILE A 43 14.92 28.90 15.04
CA ILE A 43 15.66 29.62 13.97
C ILE A 43 17.06 29.03 13.72
N ALA A 44 17.74 28.53 14.75
CA ALA A 44 19.07 27.93 14.63
C ALA A 44 19.08 26.63 13.80
N TRP A 45 17.95 25.93 13.74
CA TRP A 45 17.80 24.74 12.89
C TRP A 45 17.61 25.12 11.41
N PHE A 46 16.96 26.25 11.15
CA PHE A 46 16.82 26.78 9.79
C PHE A 46 18.16 27.25 9.21
N ASP A 47 19.05 27.79 10.04
CA ASP A 47 20.37 28.27 9.64
C ASP A 47 21.35 27.14 9.30
N THR A 48 21.20 25.98 9.95
CA THR A 48 22.01 24.77 9.70
C THR A 48 21.51 23.93 8.52
N THR A 49 20.21 23.96 8.23
CA THR A 49 19.59 23.11 7.19
C THR A 49 19.34 23.86 5.88
N GLY A 50 19.31 25.20 5.92
CA GLY A 50 18.96 26.05 4.78
C GLY A 50 17.48 25.89 4.41
N GLY A 51 16.67 26.93 4.62
CA GLY A 51 15.20 26.85 4.56
C GLY A 51 14.58 26.21 3.30
N GLY A 52 15.27 26.23 2.16
CA GLY A 52 14.83 25.57 0.92
C GLY A 52 14.99 24.03 0.91
N SER A 53 15.97 23.47 1.63
CA SER A 53 16.23 22.02 1.60
C SER A 53 15.20 21.22 2.41
N THR A 54 14.70 21.82 3.50
CA THR A 54 13.67 21.23 4.36
C THR A 54 12.34 21.06 3.64
N ALA A 55 11.88 22.09 2.92
CA ALA A 55 10.62 22.02 2.18
C ALA A 55 10.67 20.96 1.07
N VAL A 56 11.80 20.85 0.38
CA VAL A 56 12.02 19.80 -0.63
C VAL A 56 12.03 18.42 0.02
N LYS A 57 12.73 18.24 1.14
CA LYS A 57 12.72 16.97 1.90
C LYS A 57 11.32 16.53 2.28
N ILE A 58 10.48 17.43 2.81
CA ILE A 58 9.09 17.11 3.17
C ILE A 58 8.31 16.58 1.96
N ILE A 59 8.45 17.26 0.81
CA ILE A 59 7.75 16.85 -0.41
C ILE A 59 8.26 15.48 -0.89
N THR A 60 9.57 15.26 -0.86
CA THR A 60 10.18 13.99 -1.24
C THR A 60 9.75 12.84 -0.33
N ASP A 61 9.78 13.04 0.99
CA ASP A 61 9.39 12.02 1.96
C ASP A 61 7.90 11.70 1.88
N CYS A 62 7.04 12.73 1.76
CA CYS A 62 5.60 12.53 1.57
C CYS A 62 5.30 11.77 0.28
N ARG A 63 6.01 12.09 -0.81
CA ARG A 63 5.88 11.39 -2.08
C ARG A 63 6.34 9.93 -1.98
N LEU A 64 7.46 9.66 -1.30
CA LEU A 64 7.93 8.29 -1.09
C LEU A 64 6.92 7.45 -0.30
N VAL A 65 6.29 8.04 0.72
CA VAL A 65 5.24 7.38 1.50
C VAL A 65 3.99 7.17 0.66
N GLN A 66 3.60 8.13 -0.18
CA GLN A 66 2.45 8.01 -1.07
C GLN A 66 2.67 6.92 -2.13
N ASP A 67 3.81 6.92 -2.80
CA ASP A 67 4.18 5.90 -3.81
C ASP A 67 4.31 4.52 -3.15
N GLY A 68 4.83 4.45 -1.93
CA GLY A 68 4.91 3.23 -1.14
C GLY A 68 3.54 2.70 -0.67
N THR A 69 2.60 3.58 -0.35
CA THR A 69 1.31 3.20 0.25
C THR A 69 0.21 3.00 -0.80
N GLY A 70 0.22 3.74 -1.91
CA GLY A 70 -0.83 3.64 -2.92
C GLY A 70 -0.78 2.32 -3.70
N GLU A 71 0.27 2.14 -4.50
CA GLU A 71 0.34 1.01 -5.43
C GLU A 71 0.86 -0.27 -4.77
N LYS A 72 1.89 -0.18 -3.93
CA LYS A 72 2.51 -1.39 -3.36
C LYS A 72 1.61 -2.08 -2.33
N VAL A 73 0.90 -1.31 -1.49
CA VAL A 73 0.01 -1.89 -0.47
C VAL A 73 -1.23 -2.51 -1.12
N SER A 74 -1.78 -1.89 -2.17
CA SER A 74 -2.88 -2.50 -2.92
C SER A 74 -2.44 -3.79 -3.62
N LEU A 75 -1.29 -3.81 -4.28
CA LEU A 75 -0.76 -5.06 -4.85
C LEU A 75 -0.49 -6.11 -3.76
N PHE A 76 0.06 -5.73 -2.61
CA PHE A 76 0.31 -6.66 -1.51
C PHE A 76 -1.00 -7.27 -0.99
N ALA A 77 -2.02 -6.44 -0.73
CA ALA A 77 -3.31 -6.91 -0.27
C ALA A 77 -4.00 -7.82 -1.30
N LEU A 78 -3.90 -7.50 -2.60
CA LEU A 78 -4.38 -8.36 -3.67
C LEU A 78 -3.70 -9.74 -3.62
N ASN A 79 -2.37 -9.76 -3.57
CA ASN A 79 -1.60 -11.02 -3.55
C ASN A 79 -1.92 -11.86 -2.29
N VAL A 80 -2.02 -11.22 -1.13
CA VAL A 80 -2.41 -11.92 0.12
C VAL A 80 -3.82 -12.49 0.01
N SER A 81 -4.77 -11.72 -0.51
CA SER A 81 -6.16 -12.20 -0.70
C SER A 81 -6.23 -13.36 -1.69
N ALA A 82 -5.48 -13.30 -2.80
CA ALA A 82 -5.40 -14.35 -3.80
C ALA A 82 -4.76 -15.61 -3.23
N PHE A 83 -3.69 -15.46 -2.44
CA PHE A 83 -3.04 -16.56 -1.74
C PHE A 83 -3.99 -17.28 -0.78
N VAL A 84 -4.73 -16.53 0.04
CA VAL A 84 -5.72 -17.09 0.97
C VAL A 84 -6.86 -17.77 0.21
N ALA A 85 -7.38 -17.15 -0.85
CA ALA A 85 -8.43 -17.74 -1.68
C ALA A 85 -7.96 -19.05 -2.35
N ALA A 86 -6.74 -19.07 -2.87
CA ALA A 86 -6.14 -20.25 -3.47
C ALA A 86 -5.98 -21.39 -2.46
N LEU A 87 -5.55 -21.09 -1.23
CA LEU A 87 -5.48 -22.08 -0.15
C LEU A 87 -6.86 -22.67 0.17
N ILE A 88 -7.88 -21.82 0.34
CA ILE A 88 -9.25 -22.27 0.63
C ILE A 88 -9.75 -23.20 -0.48
N VAL A 89 -9.61 -22.79 -1.74
CA VAL A 89 -10.02 -23.62 -2.89
C VAL A 89 -9.27 -24.94 -2.92
N ALA A 90 -7.94 -24.93 -2.69
CA ALA A 90 -7.13 -26.14 -2.64
C ALA A 90 -7.61 -27.11 -1.54
N PHE A 91 -7.86 -26.60 -0.33
CA PHE A 91 -8.37 -27.40 0.78
C PHE A 91 -9.76 -28.00 0.50
N THR A 92 -10.65 -27.27 -0.19
CA THR A 92 -11.99 -27.78 -0.53
C THR A 92 -11.97 -28.91 -1.55
N GLN A 93 -11.04 -28.91 -2.52
CA GLN A 93 -10.95 -30.00 -3.51
C GLN A 93 -10.32 -31.26 -2.94
N SER A 94 -9.21 -31.13 -2.21
CA SER A 94 -8.40 -32.29 -1.83
C SER A 94 -7.48 -31.97 -0.64
N TRP A 95 -8.00 -32.09 0.59
CA TRP A 95 -7.24 -31.79 1.80
C TRP A 95 -5.91 -32.56 1.92
N LYS A 96 -5.84 -33.80 1.39
CA LYS A 96 -4.62 -34.62 1.41
C LYS A 96 -3.51 -34.09 0.48
N LEU A 97 -3.86 -33.58 -0.71
CA LEU A 97 -2.89 -33.07 -1.67
C LEU A 97 -2.35 -31.70 -1.24
N THR A 98 -3.21 -30.85 -0.69
CA THR A 98 -2.81 -29.51 -0.21
C THR A 98 -1.81 -29.60 0.95
N LEU A 99 -2.02 -30.51 1.90
CA LEU A 99 -1.08 -30.75 3.00
C LEU A 99 0.30 -31.17 2.50
N SER A 100 0.38 -32.08 1.51
CA SER A 100 1.66 -32.50 0.95
C SER A 100 2.41 -31.35 0.26
N VAL A 101 1.70 -30.47 -0.46
CA VAL A 101 2.34 -29.33 -1.13
C VAL A 101 2.88 -28.33 -0.12
N ILE A 102 2.13 -28.04 0.97
CA ILE A 102 2.57 -27.12 2.03
C ILE A 102 3.88 -27.61 2.69
N TYR A 103 4.08 -28.93 2.81
CA TYR A 103 5.32 -29.48 3.36
C TYR A 103 6.51 -29.37 2.38
N ILE A 104 6.26 -29.43 1.07
CA ILE A 104 7.33 -29.40 0.05
C ILE A 104 7.77 -27.96 -0.24
N VAL A 105 6.85 -26.98 -0.21
CA VAL A 105 7.13 -25.56 -0.50
C VAL A 105 8.29 -24.96 0.33
N PRO A 106 8.39 -25.14 1.66
CA PRO A 106 9.52 -24.60 2.44
C PRO A 106 10.83 -25.36 2.26
N LEU A 107 10.83 -26.53 1.60
CA LEU A 107 12.03 -27.31 1.31
C LEU A 107 12.72 -26.87 0.00
N LEU A 108 11.98 -26.18 -0.87
CA LEU A 108 12.46 -25.56 -2.12
C LEU A 108 13.00 -24.15 -1.85
#